data_AF-A0A3A0BEI3-F1
#
_entry.id   AF-A0A3A0BEI3-F1
#
_cell.length_a   1.000
_cell.length_b   1.000
_cell.length_c   1.000
_cell.angle_alpha   90.00
_cell.angle_beta   90.00
_cell.angle_gamma   90.00
#
_symmetry.space_group_name_H-M   'P 1'
#
loop_
_entity.id
_entity.type
_entity.pdbx_description
1 polymer ?
#
loop_
_entity_poly.entity_id
_entity_poly.type
_entity_poly.pdbx_seq_one_letter_code
_entity_poly.pdbx_strand_id
1 'polypeptide(L)'
;MEKQNHPFWTRDSSVLLGGFFVTIFLIVYIWRPLAEEVLSYIDWNGPWWLYMDWLLLGIFLFMSAAIVARANLKTDLLIVFVGVCGGLAIESWGTQTNLWHYYTAERPPLWIIPAWPIASLSIDRITRFTDWMLKKVERSSGESFHPSSFIILYWMAFASFLTLMLVFVSPTFDKSYTWLASILCILLILTPTDHRMALLTFIAGSGLGYFLELWGTTRQCWTYYTYETPPFFAVLAHGMAAVAFWRAGLLMKAVGVKVFRRINEG
;
A
#
# COMPACT_ATOMS: atom_id res chain seq x y z
N MET A 1 8.60 6.97 34.96
CA MET A 1 8.43 6.46 33.59
C MET A 1 9.19 7.38 32.66
N GLU A 2 10.37 6.97 32.20
CA GLU A 2 11.14 7.75 31.21
C GLU A 2 10.31 7.93 29.94
N LYS A 3 10.08 9.19 29.55
CA LYS A 3 9.64 9.53 28.20
C LYS A 3 10.76 9.09 27.26
N GLN A 4 10.64 7.90 26.67
CA GLN A 4 11.46 7.54 25.52
C GLN A 4 11.06 8.46 24.38
N ASN A 5 11.76 9.59 24.29
CA ASN A 5 11.69 10.53 23.18
C ASN A 5 12.30 9.84 21.97
N HIS A 6 11.49 9.07 21.24
CA HIS A 6 11.91 8.59 19.93
C HIS A 6 11.89 9.79 18.97
N PRO A 7 13.04 10.22 18.45
CA PRO A 7 13.12 11.37 17.58
C PRO A 7 12.35 11.10 16.28
N PHE A 8 11.71 12.15 15.74
CA PHE A 8 11.02 12.08 14.44
C PHE A 8 11.97 11.76 13.29
N TRP A 9 13.24 12.14 13.43
CA TRP A 9 14.32 11.92 12.48
C TRP A 9 15.31 10.89 13.04
N THR A 10 15.58 9.82 12.29
CA THR A 10 16.55 8.79 12.68
C THR A 10 17.78 8.81 11.77
N ARG A 11 18.85 8.11 12.17
CA ARG A 11 19.99 7.85 11.28
C ARG A 11 19.51 7.15 10.00
N ASP A 12 18.61 6.17 10.14
CA ASP A 12 17.98 5.45 9.03
C ASP A 12 17.20 6.39 8.11
N SER A 13 16.48 7.39 8.64
CA SER A 13 15.83 8.43 7.83
C SER A 13 16.83 9.19 6.96
N SER A 14 18.01 9.51 7.51
CA SER A 14 19.08 10.21 6.77
C SER A 14 19.66 9.32 5.66
N VAL A 15 19.84 8.02 5.93
CA VAL A 15 20.34 7.05 4.94
C VAL A 15 19.32 6.87 3.81
N LEU A 16 18.03 6.69 4.13
CA LEU A 16 16.98 6.56 3.13
C LEU A 16 16.83 7.84 2.29
N LEU A 17 16.85 9.02 2.92
CA LEU A 17 16.78 10.27 2.19
C LEU A 17 17.99 10.48 1.29
N GLY A 18 19.19 10.14 1.76
CA GLY A 18 20.41 10.17 0.93
C GLY A 18 20.29 9.24 -0.28
N GLY A 19 19.87 7.99 -0.06
CA GLY A 19 19.62 7.02 -1.15
C GLY A 19 18.54 7.49 -2.13
N PHE A 20 17.48 8.11 -1.63
CA PHE A 20 16.42 8.71 -2.44
C PHE A 20 16.95 9.83 -3.35
N PHE A 21 17.73 10.78 -2.81
CA PHE A 21 18.32 11.85 -3.62
C PHE A 21 19.33 11.33 -4.64
N VAL A 22 20.15 10.33 -4.27
CA VAL A 22 21.05 9.67 -5.23
C VAL A 22 20.24 9.01 -6.35
N THR A 23 19.12 8.36 -6.01
CA THR A 23 18.25 7.72 -7.01
C THR A 23 17.61 8.74 -7.94
N ILE A 24 17.05 9.84 -7.41
CA ILE A 24 16.53 10.95 -8.23
C ILE A 24 17.62 11.50 -9.14
N PHE A 25 18.82 11.75 -8.60
CA PHE A 25 19.94 12.26 -9.38
C PHE A 25 20.30 11.31 -10.52
N LEU A 26 20.38 10.01 -10.26
CA LEU A 26 20.63 9.00 -11.29
C LEU A 26 19.53 8.94 -12.34
N ILE A 27 18.25 9.02 -11.93
CA ILE A 27 17.12 9.04 -12.87
C ILE A 27 17.23 10.27 -13.78
N VAL A 28 17.39 11.46 -13.20
CA VAL A 28 17.51 12.71 -13.97
C VAL A 28 18.70 12.65 -14.92
N TYR A 29 19.85 12.14 -14.45
CA TYR A 29 21.05 12.04 -15.27
C TYR A 29 20.89 11.07 -16.45
N ILE A 30 20.38 9.86 -16.18
CA ILE A 30 20.22 8.79 -17.19
C ILE A 30 19.11 9.14 -18.19
N TRP A 31 17.98 9.66 -17.69
CA TRP A 31 16.79 9.94 -18.50
C TRP A 31 16.73 11.39 -19.00
N ARG A 32 17.81 12.15 -18.86
CA ARG A 32 17.88 13.54 -19.33
C ARG A 32 17.39 13.73 -20.77
N PRO A 33 17.78 12.91 -21.77
CA PRO A 33 17.33 13.12 -23.14
C PRO A 33 15.82 12.99 -23.30
N LEU A 34 15.21 12.00 -22.61
CA LEU A 34 13.77 11.81 -22.62
C LEU A 34 13.05 12.97 -21.91
N ALA A 35 13.63 13.46 -20.80
CA ALA A 35 13.09 14.62 -20.10
C ALA A 35 13.12 15.86 -20.99
N GLU A 36 14.20 16.12 -21.72
CA GLU A 36 14.29 17.25 -22.66
C GLU A 36 13.22 17.17 -23.76
N GLU A 37 12.99 15.97 -24.31
CA GLU A 37 11.94 15.74 -25.30
C GLU A 37 10.55 16.01 -24.72
N VAL A 38 10.23 15.46 -23.55
CA VAL A 38 8.93 15.65 -22.90
C VAL A 38 8.69 17.12 -22.54
N LEU A 39 9.71 17.80 -21.99
CA LEU A 39 9.63 19.20 -21.60
C LEU A 39 9.54 20.15 -22.81
N SER A 40 9.92 19.70 -24.00
CA SER A 40 9.78 20.48 -25.25
C SER A 40 8.32 20.64 -25.70
N TYR A 41 7.43 19.74 -25.27
CA TYR A 41 5.99 19.83 -25.56
C TYR A 41 5.25 20.83 -24.66
N ILE A 42 5.92 21.35 -23.63
CA ILE A 42 5.33 22.30 -22.68
C ILE A 42 5.53 23.72 -23.21
N ASP A 43 4.43 24.47 -23.33
CA ASP A 43 4.50 25.91 -23.54
C ASP A 43 4.88 26.61 -22.22
N TRP A 44 6.16 26.94 -22.10
CA TRP A 44 6.73 27.62 -20.93
C TRP A 44 6.33 29.09 -20.82
N ASN A 45 5.87 29.72 -21.91
CA ASN A 45 5.39 31.10 -21.90
C ASN A 45 3.90 31.18 -21.54
N GLY A 46 3.19 30.06 -21.60
CA GLY A 46 1.79 29.91 -21.23
C GLY A 46 1.59 29.37 -19.82
N PRO A 47 0.38 28.85 -19.52
CA PRO A 47 0.05 28.27 -18.22
C PRO A 47 0.66 26.87 -18.05
N TRP A 48 1.99 26.78 -18.00
CA TRP A 48 2.77 25.54 -17.91
C TRP A 48 2.33 24.62 -16.76
N TRP A 49 1.77 25.17 -15.67
CA TRP A 49 1.27 24.42 -14.53
C TRP A 49 0.10 23.49 -14.90
N LEU A 50 -0.61 23.71 -16.00
CA LEU A 50 -1.67 22.82 -16.47
C LEU A 50 -1.13 21.50 -17.03
N TYR A 51 0.13 21.49 -17.48
CA TYR A 51 0.80 20.31 -17.99
C TYR A 51 1.37 19.42 -16.86
N MET A 52 1.41 19.93 -15.64
CA MET A 52 1.93 19.20 -14.48
C MET A 52 0.87 18.28 -13.88
N ASP A 53 1.25 17.02 -13.64
CA ASP A 53 0.40 16.09 -12.92
C ASP A 53 0.50 16.33 -11.40
N TRP A 54 -0.26 17.33 -10.92
CA TRP A 54 -0.28 17.71 -9.50
C TRP A 54 -0.72 16.56 -8.58
N LEU A 55 -1.56 15.65 -9.07
CA LEU A 55 -2.00 14.50 -8.29
C LEU A 55 -0.83 13.53 -8.09
N LEU A 56 -0.08 13.20 -9.15
CA LEU A 56 1.11 12.36 -9.05
C LEU A 56 2.17 12.98 -8.13
N LEU A 57 2.46 14.27 -8.32
CA LEU A 57 3.43 14.99 -7.51
C LEU A 57 3.02 15.00 -6.03
N GLY A 58 1.74 15.22 -5.75
CA GLY A 58 1.18 15.19 -4.39
C GLY A 58 1.31 13.82 -3.74
N ILE A 59 0.92 12.74 -4.44
CA ILE A 59 1.02 11.37 -3.93
C ILE A 59 2.50 10.99 -3.70
N PHE A 60 3.37 11.29 -4.67
CA PHE A 60 4.79 11.01 -4.57
C PHE A 60 5.46 11.75 -3.41
N LEU A 61 5.19 13.04 -3.26
CA LEU A 61 5.70 13.85 -2.16
C LEU A 61 5.21 13.32 -0.82
N PHE A 62 3.91 13.03 -0.71
CA PHE A 62 3.31 12.49 0.50
C PHE A 62 3.92 11.15 0.90
N MET A 63 4.00 10.19 -0.02
CA MET A 63 4.60 8.87 0.24
C MET A 63 6.08 8.99 0.61
N SER A 64 6.84 9.83 -0.10
CA SER A 64 8.25 10.08 0.20
C SER A 64 8.43 10.63 1.63
N ALA A 65 7.62 11.63 2.01
CA ALA A 65 7.64 12.19 3.36
C ALA A 65 7.23 11.15 4.41
N ALA A 66 6.19 10.37 4.14
CA ALA A 66 5.70 9.34 5.06
C ALA A 66 6.76 8.25 5.31
N ILE A 67 7.42 7.75 4.26
CA ILE A 67 8.45 6.70 4.34
C ILE A 67 9.67 7.17 5.12
N VAL A 68 10.17 8.38 4.81
CA VAL A 68 11.36 8.94 5.45
C VAL A 68 11.09 9.28 6.92
N ALA A 69 9.88 9.72 7.26
CA ALA A 69 9.49 10.00 8.64
C ALA A 69 9.61 8.73 9.50
N ARG A 70 10.47 8.80 10.54
CA ARG A 70 10.70 7.71 11.50
C ARG A 70 11.08 6.37 10.87
N ALA A 71 11.93 6.39 9.85
CA ALA A 71 12.37 5.18 9.17
C ALA A 71 13.12 4.21 10.10
N ASN A 72 12.94 2.92 9.83
CA ASN A 72 13.58 1.82 10.55
C ASN A 72 13.91 0.70 9.55
N LEU A 73 15.17 0.64 9.11
CA LEU A 73 15.57 -0.23 8.00
C LEU A 73 15.26 -1.71 8.26
N LYS A 74 15.38 -2.18 9.51
CA LYS A 74 15.12 -3.58 9.86
C LYS A 74 13.64 -3.95 9.68
N THR A 75 12.74 -3.06 10.09
CA THR A 75 11.30 -3.29 9.95
C THR A 75 10.85 -3.07 8.52
N ASP A 76 11.40 -2.03 7.88
CA ASP A 76 11.06 -1.61 6.53
C ASP A 76 11.49 -2.65 5.49
N LEU A 77 12.63 -3.32 5.67
CA LEU A 77 13.07 -4.38 4.77
C LEU A 77 12.06 -5.53 4.67
N LEU A 78 11.46 -5.92 5.79
CA LEU A 78 10.42 -6.95 5.79
C LEU A 78 9.16 -6.47 5.06
N ILE A 79 8.76 -5.21 5.26
CA ILE A 79 7.61 -4.61 4.57
C ILE A 79 7.88 -4.54 3.06
N VAL A 80 9.10 -4.14 2.65
CA VAL A 80 9.52 -4.13 1.25
C VAL A 80 9.44 -5.53 0.66
N PHE A 81 10.01 -6.54 1.33
CA PHE A 81 9.98 -7.92 0.86
C PHE A 81 8.55 -8.44 0.67
N VAL A 82 7.69 -8.26 1.68
CA VAL A 82 6.28 -8.68 1.60
C VAL A 82 5.54 -7.88 0.52
N GLY A 83 5.81 -6.58 0.39
CA GLY A 83 5.22 -5.72 -0.63
C GLY A 83 5.59 -6.15 -2.05
N VAL A 84 6.85 -6.53 -2.30
CA VAL A 84 7.28 -7.07 -3.61
C VAL A 84 6.55 -8.38 -3.92
N CYS A 85 6.59 -9.36 -3.03
CA CYS A 85 5.96 -10.67 -3.27
C CYS A 85 4.43 -10.57 -3.38
N GLY A 86 3.82 -9.78 -2.50
CA GLY A 86 2.39 -9.55 -2.49
C GLY A 86 1.91 -8.76 -3.71
N GLY A 87 2.64 -7.72 -4.10
CA GLY A 87 2.38 -6.96 -5.33
C GLY A 87 2.46 -7.85 -6.57
N LEU A 88 3.51 -8.66 -6.69
CA LEU A 88 3.63 -9.64 -7.77
C LEU A 88 2.42 -10.59 -7.83
N ALA A 89 1.95 -11.09 -6.68
CA ALA A 89 0.80 -11.97 -6.62
C ALA A 89 -0.50 -11.27 -7.06
N ILE A 90 -0.72 -10.03 -6.62
CA ILE A 90 -1.92 -9.24 -6.96
C ILE A 90 -1.92 -8.86 -8.44
N GLU A 91 -0.81 -8.35 -8.96
CA GLU A 91 -0.68 -8.00 -10.38
C GLU A 91 -0.82 -9.23 -11.27
N SER A 92 -0.25 -10.37 -10.84
CA SER A 92 -0.41 -11.64 -11.56
C SER A 92 -1.88 -12.06 -11.56
N TRP A 93 -2.57 -11.97 -10.43
CA TRP A 93 -3.99 -12.30 -10.37
C TRP A 93 -4.83 -11.41 -11.30
N GLY A 94 -4.73 -10.09 -11.18
CA GLY A 94 -5.59 -9.18 -11.95
C GLY A 94 -5.36 -9.20 -13.44
N THR A 95 -4.10 -9.14 -13.86
CA THR A 95 -3.75 -9.06 -15.28
C THR A 95 -3.95 -10.39 -16.01
N GLN A 96 -3.73 -11.53 -15.35
CA GLN A 96 -3.95 -12.86 -15.95
C GLN A 96 -5.43 -13.22 -16.03
N THR A 97 -6.24 -12.71 -15.10
CA THR A 97 -7.70 -12.91 -15.12
C THR A 97 -8.46 -11.88 -15.96
N ASN A 98 -7.76 -10.86 -16.49
CA ASN A 98 -8.33 -9.73 -17.23
C ASN A 98 -9.29 -8.86 -16.40
N LEU A 99 -9.08 -8.78 -15.07
CA LEU A 99 -9.81 -7.84 -14.23
C LEU A 99 -9.36 -6.39 -14.49
N TRP A 100 -8.08 -6.20 -14.79
CA TRP A 100 -7.53 -4.93 -15.28
C TRP A 100 -6.40 -5.17 -16.29
N HIS A 101 -6.14 -4.14 -17.09
CA HIS A 101 -5.08 -4.11 -18.07
C HIS A 101 -4.27 -2.83 -17.96
N TYR A 102 -2.96 -2.95 -18.21
CA TYR A 102 -2.06 -1.82 -18.31
C TYR A 102 -1.88 -1.39 -19.76
N TYR A 103 -1.57 -0.12 -19.99
CA TYR A 103 -1.25 0.41 -21.33
C TYR A 103 -0.06 -0.31 -22.00
N THR A 104 0.81 -0.94 -21.20
CA THR A 104 1.97 -1.73 -21.68
C THR A 104 1.60 -3.14 -22.13
N ALA A 105 0.37 -3.60 -21.86
CA ALA A 105 -0.11 -4.97 -22.10
C ALA A 105 0.68 -6.10 -21.39
N GLU A 106 1.64 -5.78 -20.53
CA GLU A 106 2.41 -6.76 -19.73
C GLU A 106 1.55 -7.45 -18.65
N ARG A 107 1.88 -8.72 -18.30
CA ARG A 107 1.11 -9.54 -17.35
C ARG A 107 1.99 -10.49 -16.50
N PRO A 108 2.37 -10.14 -15.25
CA PRO A 108 2.23 -8.83 -14.62
C PRO A 108 3.26 -7.84 -15.18
N PRO A 109 2.96 -6.52 -15.20
CA PRO A 109 3.96 -5.51 -15.52
C PRO A 109 5.03 -5.44 -14.44
N LEU A 110 6.30 -5.63 -14.81
CA LEU A 110 7.39 -5.59 -13.84
C LEU A 110 7.68 -4.18 -13.32
N TRP A 111 7.34 -3.16 -14.12
CA TRP A 111 7.60 -1.76 -13.80
C TRP A 111 6.78 -1.25 -12.61
N ILE A 112 5.60 -1.83 -12.32
CA ILE A 112 4.77 -1.40 -11.18
C ILE A 112 5.11 -2.12 -9.88
N ILE A 113 5.83 -3.24 -9.95
CA ILE A 113 6.20 -4.02 -8.77
C ILE A 113 6.95 -3.19 -7.71
N PRO A 114 7.88 -2.29 -8.06
CA PRO A 114 8.51 -1.39 -7.09
C PRO A 114 7.55 -0.42 -6.39
N ALA A 115 6.39 -0.12 -6.97
CA ALA A 115 5.40 0.77 -6.35
C ALA A 115 4.71 0.13 -5.13
N TRP A 116 4.55 -1.20 -5.13
CA TRP A 116 3.91 -1.94 -4.04
C TRP A 116 4.64 -1.80 -2.69
N PRO A 117 5.99 -1.95 -2.61
CA PRO A 117 6.76 -1.61 -1.41
C PRO A 117 6.59 -0.17 -0.93
N ILE A 118 6.58 0.81 -1.85
CA ILE A 118 6.44 2.24 -1.52
C ILE A 118 5.06 2.49 -0.89
N ALA A 119 4.00 1.96 -1.51
CA ALA A 119 2.65 2.04 -0.97
C ALA A 119 2.56 1.32 0.39
N SER A 120 3.12 0.11 0.51
CA SER A 120 3.09 -0.69 1.73
C SER A 120 3.76 0.01 2.92
N LEU A 121 4.94 0.62 2.70
CA LEU A 121 5.62 1.41 3.72
C LEU A 121 4.81 2.64 4.10
N SER A 122 4.27 3.37 3.12
CA SER A 122 3.44 4.54 3.36
C SER A 122 2.20 4.20 4.18
N ILE A 123 1.53 3.10 3.85
CA ILE A 123 0.35 2.60 4.58
C ILE A 123 0.72 2.20 6.01
N ASP A 124 1.83 1.49 6.25
CA ASP A 124 2.31 1.18 7.60
C ASP A 124 2.52 2.45 8.43
N ARG A 125 3.07 3.52 7.84
CA ARG A 125 3.28 4.81 8.50
C ARG A 125 1.97 5.51 8.82
N ILE A 126 1.03 5.56 7.88
CA ILE A 126 -0.32 6.11 8.09
C ILE A 126 -1.02 5.33 9.21
N THR A 127 -1.00 4.00 9.16
CA THR A 127 -1.64 3.14 10.17
C THR A 127 -1.08 3.40 11.57
N ARG A 128 0.25 3.46 11.72
CA ARG A 128 0.89 3.77 13.02
C ARG A 128 0.59 5.17 13.50
N PHE A 129 0.54 6.14 12.59
CA PHE A 129 0.18 7.51 12.92
C PHE A 129 -1.28 7.59 13.40
N THR A 130 -2.21 6.97 12.69
CA THR A 130 -3.62 6.90 13.08
C THR A 130 -3.82 6.16 14.41
N ASP A 131 -3.12 5.04 14.62
CA ASP A 131 -3.11 4.32 15.89
C ASP A 131 -2.63 5.22 17.05
N TRP A 132 -1.54 5.95 16.83
CA TRP A 132 -1.02 6.91 17.80
C TRP A 132 -2.00 8.05 18.09
N MET A 133 -2.66 8.59 17.06
CA MET A 133 -3.67 9.64 17.22
C MET A 133 -4.86 9.15 18.03
N LEU A 134 -5.38 7.96 17.75
CA LEU A 134 -6.45 7.35 18.54
C LEU A 134 -6.04 7.16 20.00
N LYS A 135 -4.86 6.59 20.26
CA LYS A 135 -4.32 6.44 21.62
C LYS A 135 -4.13 7.78 22.34
N LYS A 136 -3.76 8.83 21.61
CA LYS A 136 -3.62 10.18 22.17
C LYS A 136 -4.98 10.75 22.55
N VAL A 137 -6.01 10.53 21.73
CA VAL A 137 -7.39 10.94 22.03
C VAL A 137 -7.90 10.20 23.27
N GLU A 138 -7.75 8.87 23.35
CA GLU A 138 -8.16 8.06 24.52
C GLU A 138 -7.51 8.57 25.82
N ARG A 139 -6.22 8.91 25.77
CA ARG A 139 -5.51 9.49 26.93
C ARG A 139 -6.00 10.87 27.31
N SER A 140 -6.46 11.66 26.34
CA SER A 140 -6.93 13.03 26.56
C SER A 140 -8.37 13.09 27.03
N SER A 141 -9.23 12.18 26.56
CA SER A 141 -10.63 12.07 26.98
C SER A 141 -10.78 11.34 28.32
N GLY A 142 -9.81 10.51 28.69
CA GLY A 142 -9.93 9.61 29.85
C GLY A 142 -10.83 8.40 29.60
N GLU A 143 -11.42 8.30 28.41
CA GLU A 143 -12.26 7.20 27.96
C GLU A 143 -11.56 6.40 26.87
N SER A 144 -11.40 5.09 27.09
CA SER A 144 -10.91 4.16 26.08
C SER A 144 -12.01 3.81 25.09
N PHE A 145 -11.69 3.70 23.80
CA PHE A 145 -12.66 3.17 22.84
C PHE A 145 -13.05 1.74 23.22
N HIS A 146 -14.35 1.46 23.26
CA HIS A 146 -14.83 0.15 23.64
C HIS A 146 -14.37 -0.91 22.62
N PRO A 147 -13.78 -2.04 23.03
CA PRO A 147 -13.29 -3.08 22.10
C PRO A 147 -14.35 -3.57 21.11
N SER A 148 -15.61 -3.65 21.58
CA SER A 148 -16.75 -4.05 20.74
C SER A 148 -16.97 -3.14 19.53
N SER A 149 -16.66 -1.85 19.62
CA SER A 149 -16.82 -0.92 18.50
C SER A 149 -15.92 -1.32 17.33
N PHE A 150 -14.67 -1.69 17.60
CA PHE A 150 -13.74 -2.17 16.56
C PHE A 150 -14.17 -3.51 15.97
N ILE A 151 -14.73 -4.42 16.79
CA ILE A 151 -15.23 -5.71 16.31
C ILE A 151 -16.42 -5.51 15.36
N ILE A 152 -17.40 -4.68 15.75
CA ILE A 152 -18.58 -4.39 14.93
C ILE A 152 -18.16 -3.71 13.62
N LEU A 153 -17.32 -2.67 13.69
CA LEU A 153 -16.81 -1.97 12.50
C LEU A 153 -15.99 -2.89 11.60
N TYR A 154 -15.19 -3.79 12.17
CA TYR A 154 -14.47 -4.81 11.42
C TYR A 154 -15.44 -5.70 10.63
N TRP A 155 -16.41 -6.32 11.29
CA TRP A 155 -17.32 -7.23 10.58
C TRP A 155 -18.16 -6.52 9.53
N MET A 156 -18.60 -5.29 9.79
CA MET A 156 -19.28 -4.49 8.76
C MET A 156 -18.35 -4.22 7.57
N ALA A 157 -17.15 -3.69 7.80
CA ALA A 157 -16.23 -3.33 6.71
C ALA A 157 -15.80 -4.54 5.88
N PHE A 158 -15.37 -5.61 6.54
CA PHE A 158 -14.81 -6.78 5.85
C PHE A 158 -15.89 -7.67 5.23
N ALA A 159 -17.09 -7.79 5.82
CA ALA A 159 -18.19 -8.49 5.17
C ALA A 159 -18.69 -7.71 3.94
N SER A 160 -18.82 -6.39 4.03
CA SER A 160 -19.16 -5.55 2.88
C SER A 160 -18.11 -5.65 1.77
N PHE A 161 -16.82 -5.61 2.14
CA PHE A 161 -15.73 -5.82 1.17
C PHE A 161 -15.82 -7.19 0.49
N LEU A 162 -16.05 -8.27 1.24
CA LEU A 162 -16.13 -9.61 0.69
C LEU A 162 -17.30 -9.75 -0.31
N THR A 163 -18.46 -9.19 0.03
CA THR A 163 -19.61 -9.16 -0.90
C THR A 163 -19.26 -8.40 -2.17
N LEU A 164 -18.66 -7.21 -2.07
CA LEU A 164 -18.21 -6.44 -3.23
C LEU A 164 -17.18 -7.19 -4.06
N MET A 165 -16.23 -7.86 -3.41
CA MET A 165 -15.23 -8.69 -4.07
C MET A 165 -15.88 -9.79 -4.89
N LEU A 166 -16.80 -10.56 -4.32
CA LEU A 166 -17.45 -11.67 -5.01
C LEU A 166 -18.25 -11.20 -6.23
N VAL A 167 -18.90 -10.04 -6.14
CA VAL A 167 -19.60 -9.43 -7.29
C VAL A 167 -18.59 -9.01 -8.37
N PHE A 168 -17.54 -8.29 -7.99
CA PHE A 168 -16.53 -7.78 -8.91
C PHE A 168 -15.75 -8.91 -9.61
N VAL A 169 -15.42 -9.98 -8.90
CA VAL A 169 -14.60 -11.06 -9.46
C VAL A 169 -15.44 -12.14 -10.16
N SER A 170 -16.77 -12.06 -10.08
CA SER A 170 -17.69 -13.06 -10.64
C SER A 170 -17.47 -13.42 -12.11
N PRO A 171 -17.06 -12.49 -13.02
CA PRO A 171 -16.78 -12.85 -14.41
C PRO A 171 -15.57 -13.78 -14.58
N THR A 172 -14.78 -13.97 -13.52
CA THR A 172 -13.50 -14.70 -13.54
C THR A 172 -13.51 -15.92 -12.62
N PHE A 173 -14.68 -16.40 -12.19
CA PHE A 173 -14.80 -17.61 -11.36
C PHE A 173 -14.35 -18.91 -12.07
N ASP A 174 -14.16 -18.88 -13.38
CA ASP A 174 -13.53 -19.95 -14.14
C ASP A 174 -12.00 -19.99 -13.97
N LYS A 175 -11.39 -18.96 -13.37
CA LYS A 175 -9.94 -18.84 -13.21
C LYS A 175 -9.49 -19.31 -11.82
N SER A 176 -8.44 -20.14 -11.79
CA SER A 176 -7.83 -20.65 -10.54
C SER A 176 -7.29 -19.53 -9.64
N TYR A 177 -6.72 -18.46 -10.24
CA TYR A 177 -6.23 -17.31 -9.46
C TYR A 177 -7.34 -16.58 -8.70
N THR A 178 -8.54 -16.50 -9.27
CA THR A 178 -9.69 -15.87 -8.59
C THR A 178 -10.13 -16.70 -7.38
N TRP A 179 -10.13 -18.02 -7.48
CA TRP A 179 -10.37 -18.90 -6.33
C TRP A 179 -9.31 -18.73 -5.24
N LEU A 180 -8.02 -18.71 -5.63
CA LEU A 180 -6.91 -18.51 -4.70
C LEU A 180 -7.02 -17.17 -3.95
N ALA A 181 -7.28 -16.07 -4.67
CA ALA A 181 -7.45 -14.75 -4.09
C ALA A 181 -8.68 -14.69 -3.16
N SER A 182 -9.80 -15.30 -3.55
CA SER A 182 -11.04 -15.31 -2.78
C SER A 182 -10.91 -16.13 -1.50
N ILE A 183 -10.34 -17.33 -1.58
CA ILE A 183 -10.07 -18.18 -0.41
C ILE A 183 -9.11 -17.47 0.55
N LEU A 184 -8.04 -16.85 0.02
CA LEU A 184 -7.12 -16.07 0.84
C LEU A 184 -7.85 -14.95 1.57
N CYS A 185 -8.70 -14.17 0.90
CA CYS A 185 -9.47 -13.10 1.54
C CYS A 185 -10.43 -13.64 2.60
N ILE A 186 -11.15 -14.72 2.32
CA ILE A 186 -12.04 -15.39 3.30
C ILE A 186 -11.25 -15.81 4.54
N LEU A 187 -10.11 -16.49 4.36
CA LEU A 187 -9.25 -16.91 5.47
C LEU A 187 -8.74 -15.71 6.26
N LEU A 188 -8.35 -14.64 5.58
CA LEU A 188 -7.86 -13.42 6.23
C LEU A 188 -8.94 -12.75 7.09
N ILE A 189 -10.18 -12.71 6.59
CA ILE A 189 -11.33 -12.11 7.26
C ILE A 189 -11.78 -12.95 8.47
N LEU A 190 -11.83 -14.29 8.31
CA LEU A 190 -12.33 -15.20 9.35
C LEU A 190 -11.31 -15.49 10.47
N THR A 191 -10.03 -15.14 10.28
CA THR A 191 -8.98 -15.34 11.28
C THR A 191 -8.35 -14.03 11.75
N PRO A 192 -9.13 -13.10 12.35
CA PRO A 192 -8.59 -11.83 12.81
C PRO A 192 -7.61 -12.04 13.97
N THR A 193 -6.43 -11.43 13.89
CA THR A 193 -5.47 -11.38 14.99
C THR A 193 -5.67 -10.17 15.90
N ASP A 194 -5.95 -9.01 15.29
CA ASP A 194 -6.23 -7.74 15.98
C ASP A 194 -7.21 -6.92 15.11
N HIS A 195 -8.46 -6.81 15.55
CA HIS A 195 -9.53 -6.13 14.82
C HIS A 195 -9.24 -4.64 14.62
N ARG A 196 -8.64 -3.98 15.62
CA ARG A 196 -8.33 -2.56 15.57
C ARG A 196 -7.23 -2.30 14.55
N MET A 197 -6.12 -3.04 14.62
CA MET A 197 -5.04 -2.88 13.65
C MET A 197 -5.47 -3.28 12.24
N ALA A 198 -6.28 -4.33 12.07
CA ALA A 198 -6.82 -4.70 10.76
C ALA A 198 -7.68 -3.58 10.16
N LEU A 199 -8.59 -2.99 10.94
CA LEU A 199 -9.44 -1.89 10.48
C LEU A 199 -8.62 -0.65 10.14
N LEU A 200 -7.65 -0.27 10.97
CA LEU A 200 -6.78 0.89 10.71
C LEU A 200 -5.90 0.68 9.47
N THR A 201 -5.42 -0.54 9.25
CA THR A 201 -4.65 -0.89 8.06
C THR A 201 -5.54 -0.85 6.82
N PHE A 202 -6.75 -1.39 6.91
CA PHE A 202 -7.73 -1.35 5.82
C PHE A 202 -8.10 0.08 5.43
N ILE A 203 -8.38 0.95 6.41
CA ILE A 203 -8.70 2.36 6.18
C ILE A 203 -7.51 3.11 5.57
N ALA A 204 -6.30 2.91 6.11
CA ALA A 204 -5.10 3.56 5.59
C ALA A 204 -4.80 3.11 4.15
N GLY A 205 -4.92 1.81 3.87
CA GLY A 205 -4.73 1.25 2.53
C GLY A 205 -5.79 1.72 1.55
N SER A 206 -7.06 1.77 1.94
CA SER A 206 -8.14 2.31 1.09
C SER A 206 -7.99 3.80 0.84
N GLY A 207 -7.56 4.56 1.87
CA GLY A 207 -7.34 6.00 1.76
C GLY A 207 -6.21 6.35 0.79
N LEU A 208 -5.05 5.68 0.89
CA LEU A 208 -3.97 5.86 -0.08
C LEU A 208 -4.37 5.29 -1.46
N GLY A 209 -5.01 4.13 -1.47
CA GLY A 209 -5.49 3.44 -2.67
C GLY A 209 -6.45 4.29 -3.49
N TYR A 210 -7.31 5.09 -2.87
CA TYR A 210 -8.18 6.03 -3.57
C TYR A 210 -7.39 6.98 -4.49
N PHE A 211 -6.34 7.61 -3.98
CA PHE A 211 -5.54 8.53 -4.76
C PHE A 211 -4.71 7.83 -5.84
N LEU A 212 -4.17 6.64 -5.52
CA LEU A 212 -3.42 5.82 -6.49
C LEU A 212 -4.30 5.37 -7.66
N GLU A 213 -5.50 4.87 -7.36
CA GLU A 213 -6.48 4.45 -8.38
C GLU A 213 -7.02 5.63 -9.16
N LEU A 214 -7.33 6.75 -8.49
CA LEU A 214 -7.77 7.97 -9.16
C LEU A 214 -6.71 8.44 -10.16
N TRP A 215 -5.44 8.44 -9.76
CA TRP A 215 -4.34 8.78 -10.67
C TRP A 215 -4.23 7.77 -11.82
N GLY A 216 -4.05 6.49 -11.52
CA GLY A 216 -3.78 5.49 -12.55
C GLY A 216 -4.90 5.33 -13.57
N THR A 217 -6.15 5.34 -13.11
CA THR A 217 -7.31 5.15 -14.00
C THR A 217 -7.66 6.39 -14.80
N THR A 218 -7.50 7.61 -14.23
CA THR A 218 -7.74 8.84 -15.01
C THR A 218 -6.65 9.10 -16.06
N ARG A 219 -5.44 8.60 -15.86
CA ARG A 219 -4.32 8.68 -16.83
C ARG A 219 -4.23 7.45 -17.74
N GLN A 220 -5.16 6.51 -17.61
CA GLN A 220 -5.16 5.24 -18.37
C GLN A 220 -3.85 4.45 -18.21
N CYS A 221 -3.17 4.61 -17.07
CA CYS A 221 -2.04 3.74 -16.71
C CYS A 221 -2.53 2.29 -16.57
N TRP A 222 -3.72 2.12 -16.01
CA TRP A 222 -4.48 0.87 -16.08
C TRP A 222 -5.97 1.15 -16.20
N THR A 223 -6.68 0.17 -16.74
CA THR A 223 -8.12 0.21 -16.97
C THR A 223 -8.73 -1.09 -16.48
N TYR A 224 -9.77 -0.99 -15.65
CA TYR A 224 -10.54 -2.13 -15.18
C TYR A 224 -11.60 -2.53 -16.19
N TYR A 225 -12.02 -3.79 -16.16
CA TYR A 225 -13.10 -4.29 -17.03
C TYR A 225 -14.44 -3.55 -16.83
N THR A 226 -14.62 -2.88 -15.69
CA THR A 226 -15.81 -2.06 -15.37
C THR A 226 -15.75 -0.64 -15.95
N TYR A 227 -14.57 -0.19 -16.42
CA TYR A 227 -14.32 1.17 -16.92
C TYR A 227 -14.58 2.31 -15.91
N GLU A 228 -14.71 1.99 -14.62
CA GLU A 228 -14.89 2.99 -13.55
C GLU A 228 -13.58 3.74 -13.25
N THR A 229 -13.68 5.00 -12.79
CA THR A 229 -12.52 5.85 -12.46
C THR A 229 -12.74 6.64 -11.16
N PRO A 230 -12.11 6.27 -10.04
CA PRO A 230 -11.58 4.94 -9.73
C PRO A 230 -12.71 3.94 -9.41
N PRO A 231 -12.55 2.63 -9.70
CA PRO A 231 -13.53 1.63 -9.28
C PRO A 231 -13.56 1.52 -7.76
N PHE A 232 -14.75 1.53 -7.18
CA PHE A 232 -14.89 1.51 -5.71
C PHE A 232 -14.29 0.23 -5.09
N PHE A 233 -14.47 -0.92 -5.75
CA PHE A 233 -13.85 -2.17 -5.33
C PHE A 233 -12.31 -2.07 -5.30
N ALA A 234 -11.69 -1.51 -6.34
CA ALA A 234 -10.24 -1.40 -6.44
C ALA A 234 -9.66 -0.57 -5.28
N VAL A 235 -10.33 0.53 -4.94
CA VAL A 235 -9.97 1.36 -3.78
C VAL A 235 -9.96 0.54 -2.48
N LEU A 236 -11.02 -0.22 -2.22
CA LEU A 236 -11.09 -1.07 -1.02
C LEU A 236 -10.14 -2.27 -1.08
N ALA A 237 -9.82 -2.77 -2.27
CA ALA A 237 -8.89 -3.86 -2.48
C ALA A 237 -7.45 -3.48 -2.05
N HIS A 238 -7.05 -2.22 -2.20
CA HIS A 238 -5.80 -1.71 -1.59
C HIS A 238 -5.81 -1.81 -0.07
N GLY A 239 -6.96 -1.52 0.57
CA GLY A 239 -7.18 -1.75 1.99
C GLY A 239 -6.98 -3.20 2.40
N MET A 240 -7.60 -4.13 1.67
CA MET A 240 -7.47 -5.57 1.94
C MET A 240 -6.06 -6.08 1.67
N ALA A 241 -5.40 -5.62 0.60
CA ALA A 241 -4.02 -5.95 0.28
C ALA A 241 -3.07 -5.53 1.41
N ALA A 242 -3.25 -4.32 1.94
CA ALA A 242 -2.47 -3.85 3.09
C ALA A 242 -2.64 -4.74 4.33
N VAL A 243 -3.88 -5.17 4.62
CA VAL A 243 -4.16 -6.12 5.72
C VAL A 243 -3.47 -7.46 5.47
N ALA A 244 -3.52 -7.97 4.24
CA ALA A 244 -2.84 -9.20 3.86
C ALA A 244 -1.32 -9.10 4.06
N PHE A 245 -0.71 -7.99 3.64
CA PHE A 245 0.73 -7.77 3.77
C PHE A 245 1.16 -7.63 5.23
N TRP A 246 0.41 -6.87 6.03
CA TRP A 246 0.64 -6.77 7.46
C TRP A 246 0.59 -8.16 8.13
N ARG A 247 -0.43 -8.97 7.82
CA ARG A 247 -0.56 -10.33 8.34
C ARG A 247 0.57 -11.26 7.89
N ALA A 248 0.98 -11.18 6.63
CA ALA A 248 2.13 -11.93 6.13
C ALA A 248 3.42 -11.54 6.87
N GLY A 249 3.61 -10.25 7.15
CA GLY A 249 4.73 -9.76 7.96
C GLY A 249 4.72 -10.32 9.39
N LEU A 250 3.55 -10.42 10.04
CA LEU A 250 3.42 -11.05 11.36
C LEU A 250 3.77 -12.54 11.31
N LEU A 251 3.29 -13.27 10.29
CA LEU A 251 3.59 -14.68 10.11
C LEU A 251 5.09 -14.93 9.92
N MET A 252 5.73 -14.13 9.06
CA MET A 252 7.18 -14.20 8.81
C MET A 252 7.99 -13.95 10.09
N LYS A 253 7.58 -12.98 10.92
CA LYS A 253 8.20 -12.75 12.23
C LYS A 253 8.04 -13.95 13.16
N ALA A 254 6.83 -14.51 13.25
CA ALA A 254 6.56 -15.67 14.12
C ALA A 254 7.38 -16.91 13.70
N VAL A 255 7.46 -17.19 12.40
CA VAL A 255 8.28 -18.27 11.85
C VAL A 255 9.76 -18.01 12.12
N GLY A 256 10.24 -16.80 11.87
CA GLY A 256 11.65 -16.43 12.10
C GLY A 256 12.08 -16.62 13.56
N VAL A 257 11.24 -16.20 14.52
CA VAL A 257 11.50 -16.41 15.96
C VAL A 257 11.56 -17.90 16.29
N LYS A 258 10.64 -18.71 15.76
CA LYS A 258 10.60 -20.15 16.00
C LYS A 258 11.82 -20.88 15.43
N VAL A 259 12.27 -20.48 14.24
CA VAL A 259 13.48 -21.04 13.60
C VAL A 259 14.73 -20.67 14.39
N PHE A 260 14.88 -19.40 14.77
CA PHE A 260 16.03 -18.95 15.55
C PHE A 260 16.13 -19.66 16.92
N ARG A 261 14.99 -19.87 17.59
CA ARG A 261 14.96 -20.61 18.86
C ARG A 261 15.44 -22.06 18.69
N ARG A 262 14.99 -22.75 17.62
CA ARG A 262 15.42 -24.12 17.32
C ARG A 262 16.91 -24.24 17.01
N ILE A 263 17.50 -23.23 16.36
CA ILE A 263 18.94 -23.22 16.04
C ILE A 263 19.79 -23.02 17.29
N ASN A 264 19.32 -22.24 18.28
CA ASN A 264 20.05 -22.02 19.52
C ASN A 264 19.85 -23.15 20.56
N GLU A 265 18.83 -23.99 20.39
CA GLU A 265 18.52 -25.11 21.28
C GLU A 265 19.17 -26.44 20.81
N GLY A 266 19.83 -26.47 19.64
CA GLY A 266 20.48 -27.67 19.07
C GLY A 266 21.96 -27.46 18.83
#